data_AF-A0A9E2ZLE1-F1
#
_entry.id   AF-A0A9E2ZLE1-F1
#
_cell.length_a   1.000
_cell.length_b   1.000
_cell.length_c   1.000
_cell.angle_alpha   90.00
_cell.angle_beta   90.00
_cell.angle_gamma   90.00
#
_symmetry.space_group_name_H-M   'P 1'
#
loop_
_entity.id
_entity.type
_entity.pdbx_description
1 polymer ?
#
loop_
_entity_poly.entity_id
_entity_poly.type
_entity_poly.pdbx_seq_one_letter_code
_entity_poly.pdbx_strand_id
1 'polypeptide(L)' 'MTDSSGWSADAQVVNGQWTFSVVRPDATKCNDGSWAPGTALYSVDPAKSAGTVVTSNPAPCALAPGYSTPIYFTLTRAA' A
#
# COMPACT_ATOMS: atom_id res chain seq x y z
N MET A 1 19.01 -4.11 9.06
CA MET A 1 18.74 -2.67 9.10
C MET A 1 17.66 -2.41 8.07
N THR A 2 16.43 -2.17 8.51
CA THR A 2 15.33 -1.89 7.57
C THR A 2 15.13 -0.38 7.61
N ASP A 3 15.74 0.32 6.65
CA ASP A 3 15.56 1.76 6.44
C ASP A 3 14.16 2.02 5.86
N SER A 4 13.18 1.84 6.75
CA SER A 4 11.89 2.50 6.80
C SER A 4 11.95 4.00 6.68
N SER A 5 12.13 4.62 5.52
CA SER A 5 12.10 6.07 5.37
C SER A 5 10.73 6.70 5.71
N GLY A 6 10.34 6.71 6.98
CA GLY A 6 9.34 7.64 7.53
C GLY A 6 7.93 7.11 7.83
N TRP A 7 7.59 5.86 7.52
CA TRP A 7 6.23 5.34 7.77
C TRP A 7 6.24 4.00 8.50
N SER A 8 5.44 3.93 9.55
CA SER A 8 5.12 2.72 10.30
C SER A 8 3.61 2.67 10.49
N ALA A 9 3.05 1.47 10.46
CA ALA A 9 1.65 1.23 10.75
C ALA A 9 1.51 -0.10 11.48
N ASP A 10 0.54 -0.16 12.38
CA ASP A 10 0.24 -1.39 13.09
C ASP A 10 -0.50 -2.34 12.14
N ALA A 11 0.08 -3.53 11.97
CA ALA A 11 -0.57 -4.59 11.23
C ALA A 11 -1.54 -5.35 12.15
N GLN A 12 -2.78 -5.48 11.68
CA GLN A 12 -3.84 -6.22 12.33
C GLN A 12 -4.07 -7.52 11.56
N VAL A 13 -4.25 -8.65 12.26
CA VAL A 13 -4.60 -9.91 11.59
C VAL A 13 -6.10 -9.94 11.36
N VAL A 14 -6.51 -9.91 10.08
CA VAL A 14 -7.90 -10.03 9.65
C VAL A 14 -8.02 -11.25 8.75
N ASN A 15 -8.88 -12.21 9.10
CA ASN A 15 -9.07 -13.45 8.33
C ASN A 15 -7.78 -14.24 8.05
N GLY A 16 -6.81 -14.21 8.98
CA GLY A 16 -5.51 -14.89 8.81
C GLY A 16 -4.51 -14.16 7.91
N GLN A 17 -4.84 -12.96 7.44
CA GLN A 17 -3.95 -12.09 6.67
C GLN A 17 -3.55 -10.87 7.52
N TRP A 18 -2.31 -10.43 7.38
CA TRP A 18 -1.82 -9.21 8.00
C TRP A 18 -2.29 -8.01 7.17
N THR A 19 -3.19 -7.21 7.72
CA THR A 19 -3.71 -6.00 7.08
C THR A 19 -3.20 -4.75 7.79
N PHE A 20 -2.68 -3.78 7.05
CA PHE A 20 -2.25 -2.49 7.60
C PHE A 20 -2.58 -1.35 6.65
N SER A 21 -2.86 -0.17 7.18
CA SER A 21 -3.13 1.04 6.40
C SER A 21 -2.07 2.10 6.69
N VAL A 22 -1.53 2.70 5.64
CA VAL A 22 -0.54 3.77 5.75
C VAL A 22 -1.05 4.97 4.99
N VAL A 23 -1.14 6.12 5.65
CA VAL A 23 -1.35 7.39 4.96
C VAL A 23 -0.01 7.85 4.41
N ARG A 24 0.10 7.93 3.10
CA ARG A 24 1.31 8.38 2.41
C ARG A 24 1.04 9.69 1.66
N PRO A 25 1.95 10.67 1.73
CA PRO A 25 1.83 11.90 0.94
C PRO A 25 1.99 11.65 -0.57
N ASP A 26 2.57 10.52 -0.94
CA ASP A 26 2.88 10.06 -2.29
C ASP A 26 2.17 8.73 -2.63
N ALA A 27 1.00 8.48 -2.03
CA ALA A 27 0.29 7.22 -2.22
C ALA A 27 -0.18 6.99 -3.67
N THR A 28 -0.50 8.08 -4.37
CA THR A 28 -1.21 8.04 -5.65
C THR A 28 -0.51 8.92 -6.67
N LYS A 29 -0.27 8.36 -7.86
CA LYS A 29 0.14 9.16 -9.02
C LYS A 29 -1.09 9.65 -9.77
N CYS A 30 -1.18 10.96 -9.91
CA CYS A 30 -2.24 11.64 -10.61
C CYS A 30 -1.98 11.68 -12.12
N ASN A 31 -3.05 11.86 -12.91
CA ASN A 31 -2.94 11.90 -14.38
C ASN A 31 -2.14 13.12 -14.92
N ASP A 32 -1.97 14.15 -14.10
CA ASP A 32 -1.10 15.31 -14.37
C ASP A 32 0.39 15.03 -14.06
N GLY A 33 0.72 13.83 -13.56
CA GLY A 33 2.06 13.43 -13.16
C GLY A 33 2.43 13.82 -11.73
N SER A 34 1.58 14.55 -11.02
CA SER A 34 1.77 14.92 -9.62
C SER A 34 1.54 13.73 -8.69
N TRP A 35 2.09 13.79 -7.48
CA TRP A 35 1.78 12.83 -6.42
C TRP A 35 0.76 13.44 -5.48
N ALA A 36 -0.27 12.66 -5.13
CA ALA A 36 -1.30 13.05 -4.18
C ALA A 36 -1.23 12.19 -2.91
N PRO A 37 -1.58 12.80 -1.75
CA PRO A 37 -1.74 12.06 -0.52
C PRO A 37 -2.88 11.07 -0.64
N GLY A 38 -2.70 9.89 -0.08
CA GLY A 38 -3.72 8.85 -0.06
C GLY A 38 -3.43 7.78 0.97
N THR A 39 -4.40 6.90 1.15
CA THR A 39 -4.30 5.78 2.09
C THR A 39 -3.97 4.52 1.32
N ALA A 40 -2.83 3.90 1.61
CA ALA A 40 -2.46 2.61 1.07
C ALA A 40 -2.86 1.51 2.05
N LEU A 41 -3.80 0.67 1.65
CA LEU A 41 -4.21 -0.52 2.36
C LEU A 41 -3.39 -1.71 1.88
N TYR A 42 -2.63 -2.31 2.77
CA TYR A 42 -1.85 -3.51 2.53
C TYR A 42 -2.55 -4.71 3.11
N SER A 43 -2.59 -5.80 2.37
CA SER A 43 -2.93 -7.13 2.87
C SER A 43 -1.81 -8.10 2.54
N VAL A 44 -1.37 -8.87 3.52
CA VAL A 44 -0.26 -9.80 3.42
C VAL A 44 -0.75 -11.18 3.84
N ASP A 45 -0.58 -12.15 2.94
CA ASP A 45 -0.77 -13.56 3.21
C ASP A 45 0.59 -14.17 3.59
N PRO A 46 0.83 -14.44 4.89
CA PRO A 46 2.09 -14.99 5.35
C PRO A 46 2.31 -16.44 4.87
N ALA A 47 1.25 -17.19 4.56
CA ALA A 47 1.37 -18.57 4.06
C ALA A 47 1.87 -18.60 2.61
N LYS A 48 1.57 -17.56 1.83
CA LYS A 48 1.99 -17.43 0.42
C LYS A 48 3.21 -16.54 0.22
N SER A 49 3.72 -15.90 1.28
CA SER A 49 4.75 -14.86 1.20
C SER A 49 4.40 -13.82 0.13
N ALA A 50 3.13 -13.45 0.03
CA ALA A 50 2.59 -12.57 -0.99
C ALA A 50 1.58 -11.62 -0.37
N GLY A 51 1.41 -10.46 -0.98
CA GLY A 51 0.46 -9.47 -0.52
C GLY A 51 -0.12 -8.64 -1.65
N THR A 52 -1.12 -7.86 -1.32
CA THR A 52 -1.73 -6.87 -2.18
C THR A 52 -1.68 -5.51 -1.51
N VAL A 53 -1.49 -4.47 -2.31
CA VAL A 53 -1.68 -3.09 -1.87
C VAL A 53 -2.76 -2.45 -2.74
N VAL A 54 -3.71 -1.80 -2.09
CA VAL A 54 -4.78 -1.04 -2.71
C VAL A 54 -4.70 0.38 -2.17
N THR A 55 -4.62 1.37 -3.04
CA THR A 55 -4.65 2.77 -2.61
C THR A 55 -6.10 3.28 -2.68
N SER A 56 -6.65 3.64 -1.53
CA SER A 56 -8.00 4.13 -1.37
C SER A 56 -8.01 5.58 -0.89
N ASN A 57 -7.70 6.53 -1.78
CA ASN A 57 -8.28 7.87 -1.73
C ASN A 57 -7.89 8.70 -2.97
N PRO A 58 -8.86 9.23 -3.73
CA PRO A 58 -8.64 10.26 -4.74
C PRO A 58 -9.07 11.63 -4.20
N ALA A 59 -8.13 12.47 -3.75
CA ALA A 59 -8.40 13.88 -3.52
C ALA A 59 -7.16 14.71 -3.90
N PRO A 60 -7.22 15.70 -4.82
CA PRO A 60 -8.29 16.11 -5.75
C PRO A 60 -8.09 15.59 -7.19
N CYS A 61 -7.19 14.63 -7.40
CA CYS A 61 -6.77 14.27 -8.75
C CYS A 61 -7.50 13.02 -9.28
N ALA A 62 -7.77 13.01 -10.58
CA ALA A 62 -8.23 11.81 -11.26
C ALA A 62 -7.15 10.72 -11.14
N LEU A 63 -7.50 9.59 -10.53
CA LEU A 63 -6.63 8.42 -10.43
C LEU A 63 -6.17 8.02 -11.83
N ALA A 64 -4.87 7.80 -12.00
CA ALA A 64 -4.39 7.18 -13.22
C ALA A 64 -5.05 5.78 -13.38
N PRO A 65 -5.38 5.36 -14.60
CA PRO A 65 -5.99 4.04 -14.83
C PRO A 65 -5.10 2.93 -14.25
N GLY A 66 -5.66 2.06 -13.40
CA GLY A 66 -4.96 0.94 -12.76
C GLY A 66 -4.51 1.17 -11.31
N TYR A 67 -4.65 2.38 -10.76
CA TYR A 67 -4.33 2.62 -9.34
C TYR A 67 -5.46 2.22 -8.38
N SER A 68 -6.69 2.00 -8.88
CA SER A 68 -7.81 1.48 -8.08
C SER A 68 -7.83 -0.05 -7.95
N THR A 69 -6.87 -0.75 -8.55
CA THR A 69 -6.80 -2.22 -8.50
C THR A 69 -5.74 -2.70 -7.51
N PRO A 70 -5.92 -3.88 -6.89
CA PRO A 70 -4.89 -4.47 -6.04
C PRO A 70 -3.60 -4.70 -6.83
N ILE A 71 -2.52 -4.08 -6.37
CA ILE A 71 -1.17 -4.33 -6.86
C ILE A 71 -0.60 -5.49 -6.04
N TYR A 72 -0.17 -6.55 -6.71
CA TYR A 72 0.39 -7.73 -6.06
C TYR A 72 1.89 -7.54 -5.83
N PHE A 73 2.37 -7.92 -4.65
CA PHE A 73 3.80 -7.96 -4.31
C PHE A 73 4.15 -9.26 -3.60
N THR A 74 5.42 -9.64 -3.65
CA THR A 74 5.96 -10.77 -2.89
C THR A 74 6.77 -10.26 -1.70
N LEU A 75 6.82 -11.08 -0.66
CA LEU A 75 7.61 -10.82 0.54
C LEU A 75 8.88 -11.64 0.50
N THR A 76 10.00 -10.96 0.70
CA THR A 76 11.28 -11.61 0.97
C THR A 76 11.58 -11.41 2.45
N ARG A 77 11.85 -12.52 3.15
CA ARG A 77 12.25 -12.46 4.55
C ARG A 77 13.61 -11.77 4.64
N ALA A 78 13.67 -10.62 5.32
CA ALA A 78 14.94 -9.96 5.62
C ALA A 78 15.74 -10.84 6.60
N ALA A 79 17.02 -11.05 6.30
CA ALA A 79 17.96 -11.84 7.10
C ALA A 79 18.46 -11.06 8.33
#